data_AF-A0A956STH0-F1
#
_entry.id   AF-A0A956STH0-F1
#
_cell.length_a   1.000
_cell.length_b   1.000
_cell.length_c   1.000
_cell.angle_alpha   90.00
_cell.angle_beta   90.00
_cell.angle_gamma   90.00
#
_symmetry.space_group_name_H-M   'P 1'
#
loop_
_entity.id
_entity.type
_entity.pdbx_description
1 polymer ?
#
loop_
_entity_poly.entity_id
_entity_poly.type
_entity_poly.pdbx_seq_one_letter_code
_entity_poly.pdbx_strand_id
1 'polypeptide(L)'
;DADERVTSTLRRSIEEALARGDPAVSGYALCRRTRYLGRWIRHSGWYPEWRVRLWRADRGRWGGFDPHDRVEVGGRVERLRGDLEHEGFPSIEAHLVKVDAHTTAAARSLRARGVRAGLGKLVLRPPARFFRMYVLERGFLDGTRGLLIAVIGGYYVLSKYAKLRELWRDPPGGADSDLDAPVK
;
A
#
# COMPACT_ATOMS: atom_id res chain seq x y z
N ASP A 1 -1.46 21.28 5.48
CA ASP A 1 -0.42 20.24 5.52
C ASP A 1 -1.05 18.92 5.09
N ALA A 2 -1.20 18.75 3.78
CA ALA A 2 -1.73 17.51 3.22
C ALA A 2 -0.57 16.85 2.48
N ASP A 3 -0.29 15.60 2.84
CA ASP A 3 0.72 14.73 2.22
C ASP A 3 0.36 14.34 0.77
N GLU A 4 -0.81 14.77 0.29
CA GLU A 4 -1.30 14.58 -1.08
C GLU A 4 -1.61 15.92 -1.77
N ARG A 5 -1.12 16.10 -3.01
CA ARG A 5 -1.32 17.27 -3.86
C ARG A 5 -1.97 16.89 -5.18
N VAL A 6 -2.99 17.63 -5.58
CA VAL A 6 -3.67 17.44 -6.88
C VAL A 6 -2.89 18.16 -7.98
N THR A 7 -2.47 17.43 -9.01
CA THR A 7 -1.87 18.03 -10.21
C THR A 7 -2.88 18.88 -10.99
N SER A 8 -2.42 19.84 -11.78
CA SER A 8 -3.32 20.66 -12.61
C SER A 8 -4.16 19.83 -13.59
N THR A 9 -3.58 18.77 -14.16
CA THR A 9 -4.29 17.80 -15.00
C THR A 9 -5.38 17.05 -14.23
N LEU A 10 -5.08 16.64 -12.99
CA LEU A 10 -6.04 15.94 -12.14
C LEU A 10 -7.17 16.86 -11.71
N ARG A 11 -6.85 18.10 -11.32
CA ARG A 11 -7.82 19.13 -10.97
C ARG A 11 -8.83 19.33 -12.10
N ARG A 12 -8.33 19.57 -13.32
CA ARG A 12 -9.18 19.75 -14.51
C ARG A 12 -10.06 18.53 -14.76
N SER A 13 -9.50 17.33 -14.66
CA SER A 13 -10.26 16.09 -14.87
C SER A 13 -11.35 15.89 -13.81
N ILE A 14 -11.12 16.33 -12.57
CA ILE A 14 -12.13 16.34 -11.50
C ILE A 14 -13.23 17.35 -11.83
N GLU A 15 -12.86 18.60 -12.15
CA GLU A 15 -13.81 19.66 -12.50
C GLU A 15 -14.70 19.26 -13.68
N GLU A 16 -14.12 18.69 -14.75
CA GLU A 16 -14.84 18.17 -15.92
C GLU A 16 -15.78 17.01 -15.56
N ALA A 17 -15.36 16.10 -14.68
CA ALA A 17 -16.16 14.96 -14.24
C ALA A 17 -17.36 15.39 -13.38
N LEU A 18 -17.15 16.37 -12.49
CA LEU A 18 -18.21 16.93 -11.65
C LEU A 18 -19.19 17.75 -12.48
N ALA A 19 -18.70 18.57 -13.42
CA ALA A 19 -19.54 19.34 -14.33
C ALA A 19 -20.40 18.45 -15.25
N ARG A 20 -19.85 17.31 -15.70
CA ARG A 20 -20.61 16.33 -16.51
C ARG A 20 -21.76 15.70 -15.71
N GLY A 21 -21.59 15.49 -14.40
CA GLY A 21 -22.67 15.05 -13.52
C GLY A 21 -23.29 13.69 -13.88
N ASP A 22 -22.57 12.80 -14.59
CA ASP A 22 -23.12 11.56 -15.13
C ASP A 22 -23.77 10.68 -14.03
N PRO A 23 -25.10 10.43 -14.09
CA PRO A 23 -25.79 9.59 -13.11
C PRO A 23 -25.33 8.13 -13.12
N ALA A 24 -24.78 7.65 -14.24
CA ALA A 24 -24.27 6.29 -14.34
C ALA A 24 -22.94 6.09 -13.60
N VAL A 25 -22.19 7.17 -13.34
CA VAL A 25 -20.91 7.09 -12.62
C VAL A 25 -21.14 7.19 -11.12
N SER A 26 -20.70 6.15 -10.40
CA SER A 26 -20.86 6.02 -8.95
C SER A 26 -19.59 6.43 -8.18
N GLY A 27 -18.44 6.51 -8.86
CA GLY A 27 -17.21 7.04 -8.27
C GLY A 27 -16.07 7.24 -9.26
N TYR A 28 -15.00 7.85 -8.76
CA TYR A 28 -13.80 8.19 -9.51
C TYR A 28 -12.54 7.72 -8.79
N ALA A 29 -11.70 7.01 -9.53
CA ALA A 29 -10.37 6.58 -9.12
C ALA A 29 -9.32 7.57 -9.62
N LEU A 30 -8.45 8.00 -8.71
CA LEU A 30 -7.32 8.88 -8.97
C LEU A 30 -6.03 8.06 -8.94
N CYS A 31 -5.09 8.37 -9.83
CA CYS A 31 -3.79 7.71 -9.84
C CYS A 31 -2.89 8.37 -8.80
N ARG A 32 -2.54 7.66 -7.73
CA ARG A 32 -1.57 8.16 -6.76
C ARG A 32 -0.15 7.93 -7.28
N ARG A 33 0.67 8.98 -7.25
CA ARG A 33 2.09 8.92 -7.58
C ARG A 33 2.90 9.28 -6.35
N THR A 34 3.72 8.34 -5.88
CA THR A 34 4.46 8.50 -4.62
C THR A 34 5.86 9.05 -4.87
N ARG A 35 6.26 10.04 -4.07
CA ARG A 35 7.64 10.51 -3.98
C ARG A 35 8.40 9.66 -2.97
N TYR A 36 9.53 9.11 -3.39
CA TYR A 36 10.41 8.28 -2.58
C TYR A 36 11.82 8.84 -2.62
N LEU A 37 12.35 9.22 -1.46
CA LEU A 37 13.69 9.80 -1.33
C LEU A 37 13.93 10.95 -2.32
N GLY A 38 12.97 11.87 -2.40
CA GLY A 38 13.05 13.06 -3.25
C GLY A 38 12.70 12.88 -4.74
N ARG A 39 12.38 11.67 -5.22
CA ARG A 39 12.00 11.42 -6.64
C ARG A 39 10.63 10.77 -6.78
N TRP A 40 9.86 11.18 -7.78
CA TRP A 40 8.62 10.51 -8.17
C TRP A 40 8.89 9.12 -8.75
N ILE A 41 8.23 8.11 -8.21
CA ILE A 41 8.38 6.72 -8.66
C ILE A 41 7.37 6.41 -9.77
N ARG A 42 7.84 5.73 -10.83
CA ARG A 42 7.02 5.36 -11.99
C ARG A 42 6.96 3.86 -12.26
N HIS A 43 7.79 3.07 -11.57
CA HIS A 43 7.86 1.64 -11.72
C HIS A 43 7.87 0.97 -10.34
N SER A 44 8.53 -0.18 -10.19
CA SER A 44 8.70 -0.89 -8.92
C SER A 44 7.39 -1.40 -8.29
N GLY A 45 6.33 -1.50 -9.10
CA GLY A 45 4.99 -1.89 -8.64
C GLY A 45 4.26 -0.81 -7.81
N TRP A 46 4.84 0.40 -7.71
CA TRP A 46 4.25 1.52 -6.96
C TRP A 46 3.42 2.45 -7.85
N TYR A 47 3.61 2.40 -9.17
CA TYR A 47 2.88 3.21 -10.12
C TYR A 47 2.53 2.37 -11.36
N PRO A 48 1.33 2.54 -11.95
CA PRO A 48 0.22 3.39 -11.47
C PRO A 48 -0.51 2.78 -10.27
N GLU A 49 -0.86 3.60 -9.27
CA GLU A 49 -1.63 3.19 -8.10
C GLU A 49 -3.02 3.84 -8.11
N TRP A 50 -4.03 3.12 -8.58
CA TRP A 50 -5.40 3.64 -8.66
C TRP A 50 -6.13 3.50 -7.32
N ARG A 51 -6.60 4.62 -6.78
CA ARG A 51 -7.42 4.67 -5.55
C ARG A 51 -8.72 5.41 -5.79
N VAL A 52 -9.84 4.82 -5.38
CA VAL A 52 -11.11 5.53 -5.32
C VAL A 52 -11.00 6.62 -4.26
N ARG A 53 -11.22 7.88 -4.66
CA ARG A 53 -11.17 9.05 -3.77
C ARG A 53 -12.42 9.91 -3.81
N LEU A 54 -13.24 9.77 -4.85
CA LEU A 54 -14.52 10.46 -4.98
C LEU A 54 -15.59 9.41 -5.27
N TRP A 55 -16.73 9.47 -4.61
CA TRP A 55 -17.85 8.56 -4.81
C TRP A 55 -19.15 9.20 -4.37
N ARG A 56 -20.28 8.67 -4.86
CA ARG A 56 -21.60 9.06 -4.37
C ARG A 56 -21.82 8.50 -2.97
N ALA A 57 -22.28 9.34 -2.04
CA ALA A 57 -22.37 8.99 -0.62
C ALA A 57 -23.21 7.73 -0.36
N ASP A 58 -24.28 7.50 -1.14
CA ASP A 58 -25.16 6.33 -1.07
C ASP A 58 -24.55 5.06 -1.70
N ARG A 59 -23.40 5.16 -2.37
CA ARG A 59 -22.77 4.06 -3.12
C ARG A 59 -21.45 3.59 -2.56
N GLY A 60 -20.83 4.34 -1.65
CA GLY A 60 -19.53 3.98 -1.08
C GLY A 60 -19.65 3.27 0.26
N ARG A 61 -18.80 2.27 0.46
CA ARG A 61 -18.58 1.65 1.77
C ARG A 61 -17.09 1.38 1.99
N TRP A 62 -16.69 1.37 3.26
CA TRP A 62 -15.37 0.86 3.62
C TRP A 62 -15.36 -0.66 3.55
N GLY A 63 -14.32 -1.21 2.95
CA GLY A 63 -14.05 -2.64 2.88
C GLY A 63 -12.55 -2.90 2.82
N GLY A 64 -12.16 -4.10 2.41
CA GLY A 64 -10.77 -4.53 2.43
C GLY A 64 -10.45 -5.38 3.66
N PHE A 65 -9.16 -5.49 3.97
CA PHE A 65 -8.66 -6.23 5.12
C PHE A 65 -7.45 -5.50 5.65
N ASP A 66 -7.31 -5.35 6.96
CA ASP A 66 -6.16 -4.68 7.59
C ASP A 66 -4.81 -5.25 7.06
N PRO A 67 -3.87 -4.41 6.55
CA PRO A 67 -3.90 -2.92 6.46
C PRO A 67 -4.36 -2.36 5.10
N HIS A 68 -4.90 -3.21 4.23
CA HIS A 68 -5.37 -2.90 2.88
C HIS A 68 -6.85 -2.48 2.83
N ASP A 69 -7.26 -1.61 3.76
CA ASP A 69 -8.58 -1.00 3.71
C ASP A 69 -8.72 -0.18 2.42
N ARG A 70 -9.91 -0.25 1.82
CA ARG A 70 -10.25 0.45 0.58
C ARG A 70 -11.71 0.83 0.55
N VAL A 71 -12.01 1.89 -0.19
CA VAL A 71 -13.39 2.23 -0.53
C VAL A 71 -13.86 1.30 -1.65
N GLU A 72 -14.95 0.60 -1.40
CA GLU A 72 -15.68 -0.16 -2.42
C GLU A 72 -16.90 0.65 -2.85
N VAL A 73 -17.15 0.71 -4.16
CA VAL A 73 -18.25 1.50 -4.74
C VAL A 73 -19.20 0.58 -5.49
N GLY A 74 -20.49 0.65 -5.16
CA GLY A 74 -21.56 -0.05 -5.84
C GLY A 74 -21.96 0.65 -7.15
N GLY A 75 -21.29 0.30 -8.24
CA GLY A 75 -21.60 0.80 -9.59
C GLY A 75 -20.35 1.07 -10.43
N ARG A 76 -20.51 1.85 -11.50
CA ARG A 76 -19.40 2.20 -12.40
C ARG A 76 -18.43 3.15 -11.73
N VAL A 77 -17.13 2.83 -11.81
CA VAL A 77 -16.03 3.70 -11.38
C VAL A 77 -15.21 4.12 -12.59
N GLU A 78 -14.98 5.41 -12.75
CA GLU A 78 -14.14 5.95 -13.83
C GLU A 78 -12.76 6.34 -13.31
N ARG A 79 -11.74 6.30 -14.18
CA ARG A 79 -10.40 6.77 -13.86
C ARG A 79 -10.22 8.18 -14.39
N LEU A 80 -9.79 9.10 -13.51
CA LEU A 80 -9.48 10.47 -13.90
C LEU A 80 -8.02 10.59 -14.35
N ARG A 81 -7.78 11.46 -15.33
CA ARG A 81 -6.43 11.72 -15.84
C ARG A 81 -5.66 12.60 -14.87
N GLY A 82 -4.34 12.49 -14.87
CA GLY A 82 -3.46 13.21 -13.95
C GLY A 82 -3.17 12.42 -12.67
N ASP A 83 -2.24 12.94 -11.88
CA ASP A 83 -1.74 12.27 -10.69
C ASP A 83 -2.17 13.02 -9.40
N LEU A 84 -2.43 12.23 -8.36
CA LEU A 84 -2.48 12.65 -6.97
C LEU A 84 -1.08 12.41 -6.40
N GLU A 85 -0.31 13.48 -6.29
CA GLU A 85 1.07 13.46 -5.84
C GLU A 85 1.14 13.24 -4.33
N HIS A 86 1.76 12.15 -3.89
CA HIS A 86 1.88 11.80 -2.48
C HIS A 86 3.34 11.89 -2.03
N GLU A 87 3.62 12.73 -1.04
CA GLU A 87 4.93 12.82 -0.38
C GLU A 87 5.09 11.64 0.59
N GLY A 88 5.54 10.50 0.06
CA GLY A 88 5.43 9.21 0.76
C GLY A 88 6.50 8.97 1.81
N PHE A 89 7.78 8.98 1.39
CA PHE A 89 8.90 8.61 2.26
C PHE A 89 10.10 9.53 2.05
N PRO A 90 10.41 10.40 3.03
CA PRO A 90 11.55 11.30 2.95
C PRO A 90 12.89 10.58 3.24
N SER A 91 12.88 9.52 4.04
CA SER A 91 14.08 8.77 4.45
C SER A 91 13.86 7.25 4.45
N ILE A 92 14.96 6.49 4.50
CA ILE A 92 14.92 5.02 4.67
C ILE A 92 14.34 4.63 6.02
N GLU A 93 14.70 5.36 7.08
CA GLU A 93 14.15 5.15 8.44
C GLU A 93 12.62 5.27 8.43
N ALA A 94 12.07 6.34 7.85
CA ALA A 94 10.62 6.51 7.73
C ALA A 94 9.95 5.37 6.95
N HIS A 95 10.64 4.80 5.96
CA HIS A 95 10.15 3.63 5.24
C HIS A 95 10.19 2.36 6.09
N LEU A 96 11.29 2.10 6.80
CA LEU A 96 11.45 0.91 7.62
C LEU A 96 10.50 0.90 8.83
N VAL A 97 10.25 2.04 9.47
CA VAL A 97 9.25 2.17 10.55
C VAL A 97 7.87 1.76 10.06
N LYS A 98 7.44 2.27 8.89
CA LYS A 98 6.16 1.85 8.30
C LYS A 98 6.18 0.35 7.94
N VAL A 99 7.25 -0.16 7.35
CA VAL A 99 7.35 -1.59 7.02
C VAL A 99 7.19 -2.46 8.26
N ASP A 100 7.81 -2.09 9.38
CA ASP A 100 7.70 -2.86 10.61
C ASP A 100 6.24 -2.93 11.10
N ALA A 101 5.57 -1.77 11.24
CA ALA A 101 4.17 -1.70 11.63
C ALA A 101 3.24 -2.50 10.69
N HIS A 102 3.40 -2.33 9.37
CA HIS A 102 2.56 -3.03 8.39
C HIS A 102 2.81 -4.55 8.36
N THR A 103 4.03 -5.00 8.63
CA THR A 103 4.32 -6.45 8.69
C THR A 103 3.74 -7.08 9.94
N THR A 104 3.70 -6.36 11.06
CA THR A 104 3.00 -6.79 12.28
C THR A 104 1.50 -6.93 12.04
N ALA A 105 0.85 -5.89 11.48
CA ALA A 105 -0.57 -5.94 11.14
C ALA A 105 -0.88 -7.07 10.16
N ALA A 106 -0.08 -7.21 9.09
CA ALA A 106 -0.27 -8.27 8.11
C ALA A 106 -0.06 -9.68 8.70
N ALA A 107 0.85 -9.86 9.66
CA ALA A 107 1.04 -11.13 10.36
C ALA A 107 -0.19 -11.48 11.22
N ARG A 108 -0.72 -10.52 11.99
CA ARG A 108 -1.95 -10.71 12.80
C ARG A 108 -3.15 -11.06 11.92
N SER A 109 -3.33 -10.33 10.81
CA SER A 109 -4.37 -10.57 9.81
C SER A 109 -4.27 -11.97 9.17
N LEU A 110 -3.05 -12.43 8.85
CA LEU A 110 -2.83 -13.79 8.34
C LEU A 110 -3.14 -14.87 9.39
N ARG A 111 -2.80 -14.65 10.67
CA ARG A 111 -3.14 -15.57 11.75
C ARG A 111 -4.64 -15.67 11.96
N ALA A 112 -5.35 -14.54 11.99
CA ALA A 112 -6.81 -14.50 12.12
C ALA A 112 -7.52 -15.28 10.99
N ARG A 113 -6.89 -15.36 9.81
CA ARG A 113 -7.36 -16.14 8.66
C ARG A 113 -6.91 -17.61 8.67
N GLY A 114 -6.29 -18.09 9.75
CA GLY A 114 -5.80 -19.46 9.87
C GLY A 114 -4.59 -19.80 8.99
N VAL A 115 -3.91 -18.79 8.42
CA VAL A 115 -2.79 -19.03 7.51
C VAL A 115 -1.56 -19.45 8.30
N ARG A 116 -0.97 -20.59 7.93
CA ARG A 116 0.34 -21.03 8.42
C ARG A 116 1.46 -20.72 7.42
N ALA A 117 2.62 -20.32 7.94
CA ALA A 117 3.82 -20.09 7.15
C ALA A 117 4.86 -21.19 7.37
N GLY A 118 4.97 -22.11 6.42
CA GLY A 118 6.07 -23.07 6.35
C GLY A 118 7.37 -22.42 5.86
N LEU A 119 8.49 -23.13 6.02
CA LEU A 119 9.84 -22.64 5.68
C LEU A 119 9.95 -22.18 4.21
N GLY A 120 9.29 -22.87 3.28
CA GLY A 120 9.29 -22.48 1.86
C GLY A 120 8.72 -21.09 1.59
N LYS A 121 7.71 -20.64 2.36
CA LYS A 121 7.20 -19.26 2.23
C LYS A 121 8.22 -18.22 2.73
N LEU A 122 9.06 -18.58 3.68
CA LEU A 122 10.08 -17.71 4.25
C LEU A 122 11.27 -17.53 3.30
N VAL A 123 11.69 -18.60 2.62
CA VAL A 123 12.89 -18.59 1.78
C VAL A 123 12.59 -18.19 0.33
N LEU A 124 11.50 -18.67 -0.25
CA LEU A 124 11.24 -18.50 -1.69
C LEU A 124 10.48 -17.20 -2.01
N ARG A 125 9.62 -16.72 -1.10
CA ARG A 125 8.77 -15.55 -1.37
C ARG A 125 9.53 -14.21 -1.38
N PRO A 126 10.52 -13.95 -0.50
CA PRO A 126 11.26 -12.68 -0.54
C PRO A 126 12.05 -12.47 -1.84
N PRO A 127 12.87 -13.43 -2.33
CA PRO A 127 13.56 -13.26 -3.61
C PRO A 127 12.59 -13.15 -4.80
N ALA A 128 11.51 -13.92 -4.78
CA ALA A 128 10.47 -13.82 -5.81
C ALA A 128 9.80 -12.42 -5.82
N ARG A 129 9.57 -11.83 -4.64
CA ARG A 129 9.03 -10.46 -4.52
C ARG A 129 10.02 -9.44 -5.07
N PHE A 130 11.30 -9.55 -4.71
CA PHE A 130 12.37 -8.70 -5.25
C PHE A 130 12.41 -8.80 -6.78
N PHE A 131 12.50 -10.00 -7.34
CA PHE A 131 12.59 -10.22 -8.77
C PHE A 131 11.39 -9.63 -9.51
N ARG A 132 10.18 -9.85 -8.98
CA ARG A 132 8.97 -9.25 -9.54
C ARG A 132 9.04 -7.73 -9.54
N MET A 133 9.35 -7.09 -8.41
CA MET A 133 9.35 -5.63 -8.31
C MET A 133 10.46 -4.99 -9.15
N TYR A 134 11.66 -5.57 -9.10
CA TYR A 134 12.82 -4.99 -9.75
C TYR A 134 12.84 -5.25 -11.25
N VAL A 135 12.56 -6.48 -11.69
CA VAL A 135 12.67 -6.90 -13.09
C VAL A 135 11.32 -6.79 -13.80
N LEU A 136 10.30 -7.52 -13.33
CA LEU A 136 9.01 -7.61 -14.04
C LEU A 136 8.24 -6.28 -14.02
N GLU A 137 8.25 -5.61 -12.87
CA GLU A 137 7.63 -4.30 -12.68
C GLU A 137 8.62 -3.15 -12.98
N ARG A 138 9.74 -3.47 -13.65
CA ARG A 138 10.74 -2.55 -14.22
C ARG A 138 11.31 -1.56 -13.21
N GLY A 139 11.42 -1.95 -11.94
CA GLY A 139 12.01 -1.11 -10.89
C GLY A 139 13.43 -0.65 -11.20
N PHE A 140 14.19 -1.37 -12.02
CA PHE A 140 15.51 -0.89 -12.48
C PHE A 140 15.45 0.48 -13.21
N LEU A 141 14.32 0.86 -13.82
CA LEU A 141 14.11 2.17 -14.44
C LEU A 141 13.97 3.32 -13.41
N ASP A 142 13.64 3.00 -12.16
CA ASP A 142 13.64 3.96 -11.06
C ASP A 142 15.06 4.16 -10.47
N GLY A 143 16.08 3.43 -10.97
CA GLY A 143 17.47 3.51 -10.55
C GLY A 143 17.70 2.94 -9.15
N THR A 144 18.55 3.60 -8.36
CA THR A 144 18.86 3.18 -6.97
C THR A 144 17.61 3.11 -6.08
N ARG A 145 16.62 3.98 -6.31
CA ARG A 145 15.35 3.99 -5.58
C ARG A 145 14.52 2.75 -5.86
N GLY A 146 14.46 2.30 -7.11
CA GLY A 146 13.75 1.06 -7.45
C GLY A 146 14.42 -0.18 -6.89
N LEU A 147 15.77 -0.19 -6.83
CA LEU A 147 16.51 -1.24 -6.12
C LEU A 147 16.13 -1.28 -4.63
N LEU A 148 16.18 -0.12 -3.95
CA LEU A 148 15.82 0.00 -2.53
C LEU A 148 14.37 -0.44 -2.27
N ILE A 149 13.43 -0.01 -3.12
CA ILE A 149 12.02 -0.41 -3.05
C ILE A 149 11.88 -1.93 -3.19
N ALA A 150 12.57 -2.55 -4.14
CA ALA A 150 12.49 -3.99 -4.36
C ALA A 150 13.12 -4.80 -3.20
N VAL A 151 14.27 -4.35 -2.67
CA VAL A 151 14.93 -4.99 -1.51
C VAL A 151 14.05 -4.91 -0.27
N ILE A 152 13.55 -3.71 0.04
CA ILE A 152 12.66 -3.50 1.19
C ILE A 152 11.34 -4.26 0.98
N GLY A 153 10.84 -4.37 -0.25
CA GLY A 153 9.68 -5.20 -0.58
C GLY A 153 9.91 -6.69 -0.30
N GLY A 154 11.12 -7.20 -0.57
CA GLY A 154 11.54 -8.55 -0.17
C GLY A 154 11.59 -8.69 1.35
N TYR A 155 12.25 -7.74 2.04
CA TYR A 155 12.33 -7.70 3.50
C TYR A 155 10.94 -7.68 4.15
N TYR A 156 10.00 -6.89 3.63
CA TYR A 156 8.60 -6.88 4.08
C TYR A 156 7.98 -8.29 4.05
N VAL A 157 8.18 -9.04 2.96
CA VAL A 157 7.63 -10.39 2.84
C VAL A 157 8.27 -11.36 3.83
N LEU A 158 9.58 -11.24 4.05
CA LEU A 158 10.31 -12.02 5.05
C LEU A 158 9.76 -11.74 6.45
N SER A 159 9.78 -10.48 6.88
CA SER A 159 9.38 -10.06 8.24
C SER A 159 7.92 -10.41 8.54
N LYS A 160 7.01 -10.22 7.58
CA LYS A 160 5.61 -10.64 7.73
C LYS A 160 5.47 -12.13 8.04
N TYR A 161 6.17 -13.00 7.32
CA TYR A 161 6.08 -14.44 7.55
C TYR A 161 6.86 -14.91 8.78
N ALA A 162 7.95 -14.23 9.15
CA ALA A 162 8.67 -14.47 10.40
C ALA A 162 7.76 -14.17 11.61
N LYS A 163 7.20 -12.95 11.67
CA LYS A 163 6.24 -12.54 12.70
C LYS A 163 5.03 -13.46 12.77
N LEU A 164 4.50 -13.91 11.62
CA LEU A 164 3.40 -14.88 11.62
C LEU A 164 3.79 -16.21 12.30
N ARG A 165 5.02 -16.69 12.11
CA ARG A 165 5.49 -17.93 12.77
C ARG A 165 5.66 -17.75 14.27
N GLU A 166 6.14 -16.59 14.71
CA GLU A 166 6.22 -16.24 16.14
C GLU A 166 4.83 -16.28 16.78
N LEU A 167 3.83 -15.64 16.15
CA LEU A 167 2.45 -15.66 16.64
C LEU A 167 1.80 -17.06 16.68
N TRP A 168 2.30 -18.03 15.90
CA TRP A 168 1.85 -19.43 15.96
C TRP A 168 2.61 -20.26 17.01
N ARG A 169 3.79 -19.81 17.44
CA ARG A 169 4.58 -20.44 18.51
C ARG A 169 4.13 -19.97 19.88
N ASP A 170 3.83 -18.69 20.01
CA ASP A 170 3.39 -18.09 21.28
C ASP A 170 1.85 -18.02 21.31
N PRO A 171 1.18 -18.84 22.15
CA PRO A 171 -0.27 -18.75 22.32
C PRO A 171 -0.65 -17.35 22.87
N PRO A 172 -1.88 -16.87 22.57
CA PRO A 172 -2.33 -15.56 23.03
C PRO A 172 -2.42 -15.60 24.56
N GLY A 173 -1.45 -14.98 25.23
CA GLY A 173 -1.28 -15.03 26.69
C GLY A 173 0.11 -14.66 27.19
N GLY A 174 1.13 -14.64 26.31
CA GLY A 174 2.51 -14.33 26.72
C GLY A 174 3.03 -12.91 26.44
N ALA A 175 2.37 -12.11 25.59
CA ALA A 175 2.98 -10.87 25.08
C ALA A 175 2.01 -9.69 24.81
N ASP A 176 0.69 -9.89 24.91
CA ASP A 176 -0.27 -8.78 24.70
C ASP A 176 -0.36 -7.82 25.91
N SER A 177 0.40 -8.03 26.99
CA SER A 177 0.46 -7.09 28.14
C SER A 177 1.46 -5.95 27.96
N ASP A 178 2.45 -6.07 27.08
CA ASP A 178 3.66 -5.21 27.15
C ASP A 178 3.84 -4.28 25.94
N LEU A 179 3.01 -4.38 24.89
CA LEU A 179 3.13 -3.55 23.68
C LEU A 179 2.20 -2.32 23.67
N ASP A 180 1.30 -2.19 24.64
CA ASP A 180 0.43 -1.01 24.83
C ASP A 180 0.98 -0.01 25.86
N ALA A 181 2.19 -0.23 26.39
CA ALA A 181 2.84 0.74 27.24
C ALA A 181 3.25 1.97 26.41
N PRO A 182 2.79 3.19 26.74
CA PRO A 182 3.23 4.39 26.05
C PRO A 182 4.74 4.52 26.26
N VAL A 183 5.47 4.68 25.15
CA VAL A 183 6.88 5.03 25.15
C VAL A 183 7.03 6.33 25.94
N LYS A 184 7.69 6.26 27.10
CA LYS A 184 8.12 7.44 27.87
C LYS A 184 9.35 8.07 27.24
#